data_AF-A0AA39NIB1-F1
#
_entry.id   AF-A0AA39NIB1-F1
#
_cell.length_a   1.000
_cell.length_b   1.000
_cell.length_c   1.000
_cell.angle_alpha   90.00
_cell.angle_beta   90.00
_cell.angle_gamma   90.00
#
_symmetry.space_group_name_H-M   'P 1'
#
loop_
_entity.id
_entity.type
_entity.pdbx_description
1 polymer ?
#
loop_
_entity_poly.entity_id
_entity_poly.type
_entity_poly.pdbx_seq_one_letter_code
_entity_poly.pdbx_strand_id
1 'polypeptide(L)'
;MLAKLKKVEHPHGTDINGVFDMKLQEESTVEPDLAELIHSALTTLHDNTYKRVKGSAWKEWEVVVWDSRRVTVARIYMTRETCEAFSAVWTYFFDVVKWVTGCPVLVKFLHRQGLSTILVDGSQPQIEGCGDALMTIHNHLPAKKQIAGVNSLNIVEYIMQCCLVHLNRDFDKLVPYITAEENNYIRSVCYLKTNEEIETLWHWCEHSSNQKILNWYNDKKGKPWFIALINEHHSHILIDDWYKSPGNTNLNESAHPFMNIHTGIGLSLIEAIKTNKAQKAAQCKTNIDELLHLDEKITQATIYHKELVTQKHELEAKCKAMVLLRGAHCNIDDQIRSVDSDHKEAYTVLQDLRAQKYDLEMSSPTPTKGLRKQLRNGRAIKGKSTLSDAAYEDLNLKSENNEAEPVLEDDIPCANVIDVTGPSLTATTTQVNTSLEFKADADTQTTCEDNPSPFLWLHPNAASGEVLYDPQVAIDIGEADALDMWMVWNGGAFVA
;
A
#
# COMPACT_ATOMS: atom_id res chain seq x y z
N MET A 1 36.81 11.90 25.39
CA MET A 1 35.94 13.11 25.31
C MET A 1 34.56 12.80 24.70
N LEU A 2 34.08 11.54 24.81
CA LEU A 2 32.89 11.00 24.13
C LEU A 2 31.84 10.43 25.12
N ALA A 3 31.81 10.94 26.36
CA ALA A 3 30.99 10.40 27.44
C ALA A 3 30.08 11.44 28.15
N LYS A 4 29.80 12.59 27.53
CA LYS A 4 29.07 13.70 28.19
C LYS A 4 27.82 14.24 27.47
N LEU A 5 27.15 13.43 26.66
CA LEU A 5 25.83 13.77 26.08
C LEU A 5 24.74 12.73 26.39
N LYS A 6 24.79 12.09 27.56
CA LYS A 6 23.72 11.19 28.05
C LYS A 6 22.97 11.82 29.22
N LYS A 7 21.82 12.42 28.89
CA LYS A 7 20.58 12.61 29.67
C LYS A 7 19.91 13.90 29.19
N VAL A 8 19.08 13.79 28.16
CA VAL A 8 17.94 14.70 27.99
C VAL A 8 16.69 13.84 28.19
N GLU A 9 15.73 14.42 28.89
CA GLU A 9 14.81 13.81 29.84
C GLU A 9 13.56 13.18 29.18
N HIS A 10 13.42 11.86 29.10
CA HIS A 10 12.09 11.22 28.99
C HIS A 10 12.10 9.82 29.64
N PRO A 11 11.67 9.66 30.91
CA PRO A 11 11.69 8.38 31.62
C PRO A 11 10.75 7.30 31.04
N HIS A 12 9.92 7.65 30.03
CA HIS A 12 8.99 6.75 29.35
C HIS A 12 9.24 6.59 27.84
N GLY A 13 10.36 7.07 27.29
CA GLY A 13 10.78 6.80 25.90
C GLY A 13 10.04 7.52 24.78
N THR A 14 8.98 8.28 25.06
CA THR A 14 8.31 9.19 24.10
C THR A 14 8.93 10.58 24.14
N ASP A 15 9.06 11.24 22.98
CA ASP A 15 9.39 12.68 22.93
C ASP A 15 8.21 13.56 23.39
N ILE A 16 8.43 14.88 23.45
CA ILE A 16 7.41 15.88 23.80
C ILE A 16 6.16 15.85 22.89
N ASN A 17 6.27 15.26 21.70
CA ASN A 17 5.21 15.20 20.69
C ASN A 17 4.47 13.84 20.68
N GLY A 18 4.84 12.91 21.57
CA GLY A 18 4.21 11.60 21.67
C GLY A 18 4.61 10.64 20.55
N VAL A 19 5.69 10.93 19.82
CA VAL A 19 6.33 10.01 18.88
C VAL A 19 7.39 9.22 19.65
N PHE A 20 7.41 7.90 19.47
CA PHE A 20 8.49 7.10 20.05
C PHE A 20 9.72 7.21 19.16
N ASP A 21 10.55 8.23 19.42
CA ASP A 21 11.87 8.38 18.81
C ASP A 21 12.81 7.35 19.42
N MET A 22 12.92 6.19 18.77
CA MET A 22 13.94 5.23 19.12
C MET A 22 15.30 5.70 18.58
N LYS A 23 15.87 6.72 19.23
CA LYS A 23 17.29 7.12 19.13
C LYS A 23 18.26 6.07 19.74
N LEU A 24 17.86 4.80 19.74
CA LEU A 24 18.76 3.67 19.93
C LEU A 24 19.14 3.20 18.53
N GLN A 25 20.39 3.51 18.16
CA GLN A 25 21.03 3.28 16.86
C GLN A 25 21.00 1.82 16.33
N GLU A 26 20.26 0.90 16.96
CA GLU A 26 20.28 -0.55 16.67
C GLU A 26 18.90 -1.17 16.33
N GLU A 27 17.78 -0.46 16.47
CA GLU A 27 16.44 -1.02 16.12
C GLU A 27 15.57 -0.07 15.27
N SER A 28 16.11 0.46 14.16
CA SER A 28 15.26 1.18 13.20
C SER A 28 14.09 0.29 12.77
N THR A 29 12.87 0.83 12.83
CA THR A 29 11.69 0.15 12.30
C THR A 29 11.69 0.10 10.77
N VAL A 30 12.72 0.62 10.11
CA VAL A 30 12.95 0.69 8.68
C VAL A 30 14.18 -0.15 8.35
N GLU A 31 14.03 -1.11 7.43
CA GLU A 31 15.10 -1.97 6.94
C GLU A 31 15.75 -1.31 5.70
N PRO A 32 17.09 -1.21 5.59
CA PRO A 32 17.75 -0.50 4.49
C PRO A 32 17.29 -0.96 3.10
N ASP A 33 17.29 -2.27 2.83
CA ASP A 33 16.90 -2.83 1.54
C ASP A 33 15.46 -2.46 1.14
N LEU A 34 14.54 -2.40 2.11
CA LEU A 34 13.15 -1.99 1.86
C LEU A 34 13.03 -0.48 1.71
N ALA A 35 13.87 0.29 2.41
CA ALA A 35 13.88 1.74 2.30
C ALA A 35 14.39 2.20 0.93
N GLU A 36 15.29 1.45 0.29
CA GLU A 36 15.77 1.75 -1.06
C GLU A 36 14.62 1.78 -2.10
N LEU A 37 13.58 0.98 -1.89
CA LEU A 37 12.39 0.96 -2.74
C LEU A 37 11.66 2.31 -2.77
N ILE A 38 11.82 3.16 -1.76
CA ILE A 38 11.22 4.50 -1.72
C ILE A 38 11.81 5.39 -2.82
N HIS A 39 13.08 5.20 -3.18
CA HIS A 39 13.77 6.05 -4.15
C HIS A 39 13.34 5.79 -5.59
N SER A 40 12.86 4.57 -5.86
CA SER A 40 12.30 4.17 -7.16
C SER A 40 10.77 4.19 -7.19
N ALA A 41 10.11 4.28 -6.04
CA ALA A 41 8.65 4.31 -5.96
C ALA A 41 8.08 5.55 -6.65
N LEU A 42 6.99 5.34 -7.39
CA LEU A 42 6.19 6.45 -7.91
C LEU A 42 5.29 7.04 -6.80
N THR A 43 4.71 6.16 -6.00
CA THR A 43 3.69 6.48 -5.00
C THR A 43 3.99 5.77 -3.69
N THR A 44 3.74 6.46 -2.59
CA THR A 44 3.68 5.84 -1.25
C THR A 44 2.25 5.87 -0.71
N LEU A 45 1.84 4.84 0.00
CA LEU A 45 0.53 4.73 0.64
C LEU A 45 0.73 4.73 2.16
N HIS A 46 -0.08 5.50 2.86
CA HIS A 46 0.05 5.70 4.29
C HIS A 46 -1.28 5.48 4.99
N ASP A 47 -1.24 4.74 6.09
CA ASP A 47 -2.44 4.29 6.79
C ASP A 47 -2.18 4.08 8.27
N ASN A 48 -3.21 4.27 9.09
CA ASN A 48 -3.14 4.08 10.53
C ASN A 48 -3.85 2.79 10.94
N THR A 49 -3.24 2.03 11.84
CA THR A 49 -3.89 0.88 12.48
C THR A 49 -3.79 0.94 13.99
N TYR A 50 -4.90 0.58 14.63
CA TYR A 50 -5.16 0.80 16.06
C TYR A 50 -5.16 -0.51 16.87
N LYS A 51 -5.01 -1.67 16.20
CA LYS A 51 -5.21 -2.98 16.83
C LYS A 51 -3.91 -3.69 17.20
N ARG A 52 -2.78 -3.29 16.61
CA ARG A 52 -1.53 -4.04 16.70
C ARG A 52 -0.94 -4.01 18.12
N VAL A 53 -0.91 -2.83 18.73
CA VAL A 53 -0.35 -2.62 20.07
C VAL A 53 -1.46 -2.61 21.12
N LYS A 54 -1.17 -3.13 22.31
CA LYS A 54 -2.08 -3.18 23.45
C LYS A 54 -2.34 -1.78 23.99
N GLY A 55 -3.62 -1.50 24.22
CA GLY A 55 -4.09 -0.23 24.76
C GLY A 55 -4.38 0.79 23.66
N SER A 56 -5.29 1.72 23.93
CA SER A 56 -5.72 2.77 23.00
C SER A 56 -4.69 3.89 22.80
N ALA A 57 -3.63 3.90 23.61
CA ALA A 57 -2.61 4.93 23.54
C ALA A 57 -1.83 4.85 22.23
N TRP A 58 -1.45 3.65 21.79
CA TRP A 58 -0.54 3.45 20.65
C TRP A 58 -1.28 3.27 19.32
N LYS A 59 -0.80 3.96 18.29
CA LYS A 59 -1.20 3.85 16.90
C LYS A 59 0.02 3.45 16.09
N GLU A 60 -0.19 2.60 15.10
CA GLU A 60 0.84 2.22 14.13
C GLU A 60 0.54 2.90 12.80
N TRP A 61 1.51 3.67 12.32
CA TRP A 61 1.50 4.32 11.03
C TRP A 61 2.33 3.52 10.04
N GLU A 62 1.66 2.98 9.03
CA GLU A 62 2.26 2.11 8.02
C GLU A 62 2.60 2.91 6.76
N VAL A 63 3.81 2.70 6.24
CA VAL A 63 4.22 3.22 4.92
C VAL A 63 4.40 2.05 3.96
N VAL A 64 3.74 2.13 2.83
CA VAL A 64 3.69 1.09 1.82
C VAL A 64 4.08 1.63 0.46
N VAL A 65 4.83 0.85 -0.30
CA VAL A 65 5.15 1.11 -1.71
C VAL A 65 4.70 -0.05 -2.58
N TRP A 66 4.63 0.20 -3.89
CA TRP A 66 4.39 -0.82 -4.88
C TRP A 66 5.64 -1.06 -5.72
N ASP A 67 6.25 -2.22 -5.54
CA ASP A 67 7.40 -2.68 -6.32
C ASP A 67 7.10 -4.10 -6.84
N SER A 68 6.36 -4.17 -7.95
CA SER A 68 5.64 -5.37 -8.48
C SER A 68 4.58 -6.00 -7.54
N ARG A 69 4.69 -5.74 -6.23
CA ARG A 69 3.82 -6.18 -5.15
C ARG A 69 3.72 -5.10 -4.08
N ARG A 70 2.75 -5.26 -3.16
CA ARG A 70 2.64 -4.44 -1.94
C ARG A 70 3.81 -4.74 -1.01
N VAL A 71 4.60 -3.71 -0.65
CA VAL A 71 5.71 -3.83 0.30
C VAL A 71 5.57 -2.80 1.41
N THR A 72 5.61 -3.26 2.67
CA THR A 72 5.58 -2.37 3.83
C THR A 72 7.00 -1.94 4.18
N VAL A 73 7.36 -0.71 3.80
CA VAL A 73 8.74 -0.20 3.94
C VAL A 73 9.00 0.40 5.32
N ALA A 74 7.99 0.95 5.98
CA ALA A 74 8.11 1.52 7.33
C ALA A 74 6.86 1.22 8.18
N ARG A 75 7.07 1.11 9.49
CA ARG A 75 6.01 1.17 10.49
C ARG A 75 6.50 2.04 11.65
N ILE A 76 5.78 3.10 11.96
CA ILE A 76 6.15 4.06 13.00
C ILE A 76 5.04 4.08 14.05
N TYR A 77 5.41 4.10 15.32
CA TYR A 77 4.45 4.06 16.41
C TYR A 77 4.33 5.44 17.05
N MET A 78 3.09 5.91 17.21
CA MET A 78 2.79 7.21 17.80
C MET A 78 1.66 7.09 18.82
N THR A 79 1.61 8.03 19.75
CA THR A 79 0.55 8.08 20.78
C THR A 79 -0.51 9.14 20.52
N ARG A 80 -0.23 10.08 19.61
CA ARG A 80 -1.06 11.24 19.30
C ARG A 80 -1.29 11.33 17.80
N GLU A 81 -2.46 11.84 17.41
CA GLU A 81 -2.86 12.04 16.01
C GLU A 81 -3.17 13.53 15.77
N THR A 82 -2.28 14.40 16.26
CA THR A 82 -2.34 15.85 16.01
C THR A 82 -1.47 16.22 14.82
N CYS A 83 -1.64 17.43 14.29
CA CYS A 83 -0.83 17.94 13.19
C CYS A 83 0.67 17.87 13.52
N GLU A 84 1.05 18.28 14.73
CA GLU A 84 2.45 18.30 15.20
C GLU A 84 3.03 16.89 15.32
N ALA A 85 2.22 15.94 15.80
CA ALA A 85 2.62 14.54 15.91
C ALA A 85 2.86 13.93 14.52
N PHE A 86 1.95 14.17 13.56
CA PHE A 86 2.15 13.71 12.19
C PHE A 86 3.32 14.40 11.50
N SER A 87 3.52 15.70 11.71
CA SER A 87 4.67 16.43 11.20
C SER A 87 5.98 15.80 11.68
N ALA A 88 6.07 15.48 12.98
CA ALA A 88 7.21 14.76 13.54
C ALA A 88 7.39 13.36 12.93
N VAL A 89 6.30 12.60 12.71
CA VAL A 89 6.34 11.28 12.08
C VAL A 89 6.82 11.36 10.62
N TRP A 90 6.34 12.33 9.84
CA TRP A 90 6.77 12.55 8.46
C TRP A 90 8.25 12.93 8.38
N THR A 91 8.69 13.90 9.20
CA THR A 91 10.09 14.29 9.27
C THR A 91 10.98 13.11 9.68
N TYR A 92 10.59 12.37 10.72
CA TYR A 92 11.30 11.17 11.15
C TYR A 92 11.42 10.14 10.02
N PHE A 93 10.33 9.88 9.29
CA PHE A 93 10.36 8.97 8.15
C PHE A 93 11.36 9.42 7.08
N PHE A 94 11.34 10.68 6.65
CA PHE A 94 12.27 11.19 5.64
C PHE A 94 13.74 11.13 6.11
N ASP A 95 13.99 11.47 7.38
CA ASP A 95 15.33 11.45 7.98
C ASP A 95 15.86 10.02 8.14
N VAL A 96 15.02 9.08 8.58
CA VAL A 96 15.42 7.68 8.74
C VAL A 96 15.74 7.05 7.39
N VAL A 97 14.94 7.31 6.35
CA VAL A 97 15.24 6.80 5.00
C VAL A 97 16.59 7.33 4.53
N LYS A 98 16.84 8.63 4.69
CA LYS A 98 18.14 9.23 4.39
C LYS A 98 19.28 8.60 5.17
N TRP A 99 19.06 8.32 6.45
CA TRP A 99 20.07 7.75 7.33
C TRP A 99 20.41 6.30 6.94
N VAL A 100 19.40 5.46 6.66
CA VAL A 100 19.63 4.04 6.35
C VAL A 100 20.12 3.78 4.93
N THR A 101 19.69 4.57 3.93
CA THR A 101 20.12 4.38 2.53
C THR A 101 21.23 5.33 2.10
N GLY A 102 21.56 6.34 2.91
CA GLY A 102 22.47 7.43 2.52
C GLY A 102 21.90 8.43 1.51
N CYS A 103 20.64 8.26 1.07
CA CYS A 103 20.00 9.09 0.06
C CYS A 103 18.71 9.72 0.60
N PRO A 104 18.52 11.05 0.50
CA PRO A 104 17.28 11.68 0.94
C PRO A 104 16.10 11.24 0.06
N VAL A 105 14.91 11.17 0.65
CA VAL A 105 13.67 11.02 -0.12
C VAL A 105 13.49 12.26 -0.98
N LEU A 106 13.44 12.04 -2.30
CA LEU A 106 13.19 13.11 -3.26
C LEU A 106 11.72 13.15 -3.62
N VAL A 107 11.22 14.36 -3.77
CA VAL A 107 9.83 14.68 -4.12
C VAL A 107 9.82 15.35 -5.49
N LYS A 108 9.09 14.78 -6.45
CA LYS A 108 9.19 15.12 -7.87
C LYS A 108 8.88 16.57 -8.17
N PHE A 109 7.85 17.17 -7.58
CA PHE A 109 7.52 18.57 -7.86
C PHE A 109 8.60 19.56 -7.37
N LEU A 110 9.33 19.21 -6.30
CA LEU A 110 10.44 20.01 -5.75
C LEU A 110 11.78 19.73 -6.43
N HIS A 111 12.07 18.46 -6.73
CA HIS A 111 13.40 17.98 -7.15
C HIS A 111 13.47 17.58 -8.62
N ARG A 112 12.34 17.56 -9.33
CA ARG A 112 12.14 17.04 -10.69
C ARG A 112 12.31 15.53 -10.84
N GLN A 113 12.49 14.81 -9.72
CA GLN A 113 12.62 13.36 -9.63
C GLN A 113 12.19 12.86 -8.24
N GLY A 114 11.99 11.55 -8.11
CA GLY A 114 11.56 10.90 -6.87
C GLY A 114 10.04 10.70 -6.81
N LEU A 115 9.49 10.67 -5.60
CA LEU A 115 8.08 10.42 -5.33
C LEU A 115 7.20 11.42 -6.07
N SER A 116 6.28 10.90 -6.90
CA SER A 116 5.27 11.70 -7.59
C SER A 116 4.04 11.93 -6.72
N THR A 117 3.61 10.90 -5.99
CA THR A 117 2.37 10.99 -5.19
C THR A 117 2.48 10.34 -3.79
N ILE A 118 1.66 10.81 -2.88
CA ILE A 118 1.44 10.28 -1.53
C ILE A 118 -0.06 10.05 -1.36
N LEU A 119 -0.47 8.81 -1.15
CA LEU A 119 -1.87 8.43 -0.94
C LEU A 119 -2.16 8.25 0.56
N VAL A 120 -3.21 8.91 1.06
CA VAL A 120 -3.64 8.86 2.46
C VAL A 120 -5.13 8.55 2.60
N ASP A 121 -5.58 8.19 3.79
CA ASP A 121 -6.99 7.92 4.13
C ASP A 121 -7.88 9.19 4.19
N GLY A 122 -7.27 10.38 4.29
CA GLY A 122 -7.98 11.67 4.36
C GLY A 122 -7.99 12.31 5.75
N SER A 123 -7.20 11.81 6.71
CA SER A 123 -7.04 12.44 8.03
C SER A 123 -6.46 13.85 7.92
N GLN A 124 -7.23 14.86 8.36
CA GLN A 124 -6.80 16.27 8.36
C GLN A 124 -5.43 16.49 9.06
N PRO A 125 -5.23 16.06 10.32
CA PRO A 125 -3.95 16.27 10.98
C PRO A 125 -2.79 15.54 10.29
N GLN A 126 -3.03 14.43 9.61
CA GLN A 126 -1.99 13.74 8.82
C GLN A 126 -1.57 14.53 7.58
N ILE A 127 -2.55 15.13 6.87
CA ILE A 127 -2.33 15.94 5.67
C ILE A 127 -1.62 17.23 6.04
N GLU A 128 -2.12 17.97 7.03
CA GLU A 128 -1.52 19.22 7.48
C GLU A 128 -0.11 19.00 8.04
N GLY A 129 0.09 17.93 8.82
CA GLY A 129 1.42 17.57 9.32
C GLY A 129 2.38 17.19 8.19
N CYS A 130 1.90 16.55 7.12
CA CYS A 130 2.72 16.32 5.91
C CYS A 130 3.13 17.64 5.26
N GLY A 131 2.19 18.59 5.19
CA GLY A 131 2.43 19.94 4.71
C GLY A 131 3.56 20.65 5.44
N ASP A 132 3.56 20.59 6.77
CA ASP A 132 4.63 21.17 7.60
C ASP A 132 6.00 20.48 7.35
N ALA A 133 6.01 19.16 7.25
CA ALA A 133 7.23 18.41 6.93
C ALA A 133 7.76 18.74 5.52
N LEU A 134 6.88 18.88 4.52
CA LEU A 134 7.24 19.27 3.16
C LEU A 134 7.75 20.72 3.09
N MET A 135 7.18 21.64 3.88
CA MET A 135 7.68 23.01 3.97
C MET A 135 9.10 23.05 4.52
N THR A 136 9.45 22.15 5.43
CA THR A 136 10.83 22.00 5.90
C THR A 136 11.73 21.61 4.73
N ILE A 137 11.38 20.60 3.93
CA ILE A 137 12.16 20.20 2.74
C ILE A 137 12.28 21.35 1.74
N HIS A 138 11.16 22.02 1.43
CA HIS A 138 11.07 23.16 0.52
C HIS A 138 12.02 24.29 0.94
N ASN A 139 12.01 24.67 2.22
CA ASN A 139 12.81 25.79 2.72
C ASN A 139 14.32 25.51 2.71
N HIS A 140 14.74 24.24 2.68
CA HIS A 140 16.14 23.85 2.51
C HIS A 140 16.60 23.88 1.05
N LEU A 141 15.70 24.04 0.08
CA LEU A 141 16.08 24.20 -1.33
C LEU A 141 16.69 25.59 -1.57
N PRO A 142 17.59 25.72 -2.56
CA PRO A 142 18.06 27.04 -3.01
C PRO A 142 16.87 27.94 -3.39
N ALA A 143 16.91 29.22 -3.03
CA ALA A 143 15.80 30.16 -3.25
C ALA A 143 15.23 30.14 -4.68
N LYS A 144 16.09 29.98 -5.70
CA LYS A 144 15.68 29.87 -7.12
C LYS A 144 14.85 28.61 -7.48
N LYS A 145 14.82 27.62 -6.60
CA LYS A 145 14.05 26.37 -6.74
C LYS A 145 12.82 26.33 -5.84
N GLN A 146 12.69 27.31 -4.94
CA GLN A 146 11.52 27.43 -4.07
C GLN A 146 10.31 27.90 -4.90
N ILE A 147 9.13 27.40 -4.54
CA ILE A 147 7.85 27.77 -5.13
C ILE A 147 7.34 29.00 -4.41
N ALA A 148 7.14 30.09 -5.14
CA ALA A 148 6.67 31.34 -4.58
C ALA A 148 5.22 31.19 -4.06
N GLY A 149 4.93 31.72 -2.87
CA GLY A 149 3.57 31.75 -2.30
C GLY A 149 3.06 30.42 -1.73
N VAL A 150 3.89 29.37 -1.71
CA VAL A 150 3.54 28.08 -1.11
C VAL A 150 3.63 28.15 0.42
N ASN A 151 2.73 27.44 1.10
CA ASN A 151 2.67 27.28 2.56
C ASN A 151 2.30 25.82 2.89
N SER A 152 2.24 25.46 4.18
CA SER A 152 1.98 24.08 4.59
C SER A 152 0.61 23.55 4.17
N LEU A 153 -0.40 24.41 4.00
CA LEU A 153 -1.74 23.99 3.59
C LEU A 153 -1.86 23.73 2.10
N ASN A 154 -1.12 24.43 1.24
CA ASN A 154 -1.23 24.26 -0.23
C ASN A 154 -0.08 23.44 -0.84
N ILE A 155 1.05 23.24 -0.14
CA ILE A 155 2.16 22.42 -0.65
C ILE A 155 1.75 20.96 -0.88
N VAL A 156 0.78 20.47 -0.11
CA VAL A 156 0.24 19.11 -0.23
C VAL A 156 -0.49 18.88 -1.54
N GLU A 157 -1.02 19.93 -2.18
CA GLU A 157 -1.77 19.86 -3.44
C GLU A 157 -0.88 19.40 -4.62
N TYR A 158 0.44 19.47 -4.45
CA TYR A 158 1.45 19.07 -5.45
C TYR A 158 1.87 17.60 -5.38
N ILE A 159 1.45 16.87 -4.34
CA ILE A 159 1.90 15.48 -4.13
C ILE A 159 0.85 14.56 -3.50
N MET A 160 -0.08 15.08 -2.70
CA MET A 160 -1.01 14.22 -1.97
C MET A 160 -2.29 13.93 -2.76
N GLN A 161 -2.82 12.72 -2.55
CA GLN A 161 -4.15 12.30 -2.96
C GLN A 161 -4.86 11.64 -1.78
N CYS A 162 -6.16 11.85 -1.69
CA CYS A 162 -7.01 11.11 -0.76
C CYS A 162 -7.48 9.80 -1.39
N CYS A 163 -7.59 8.76 -0.58
CA CYS A 163 -8.18 7.50 -1.01
C CYS A 163 -9.65 7.68 -1.38
N LEU A 164 -10.00 7.38 -2.63
CA LEU A 164 -11.38 7.49 -3.10
C LEU A 164 -12.32 6.47 -2.45
N VAL A 165 -11.80 5.35 -1.91
CA VAL A 165 -12.64 4.38 -1.18
C VAL A 165 -13.05 4.94 0.18
N HIS A 166 -12.11 5.53 0.93
CA HIS A 166 -12.42 6.20 2.20
C HIS A 166 -13.36 7.37 1.98
N LEU A 167 -13.10 8.18 0.95
CA LEU A 167 -13.99 9.27 0.56
C LEU A 167 -15.40 8.78 0.20
N ASN A 168 -15.52 7.71 -0.60
CA ASN A 168 -16.82 7.15 -0.94
C ASN A 168 -17.57 6.62 0.28
N ARG A 169 -16.88 5.97 1.22
CA ARG A 169 -17.48 5.55 2.49
C ARG A 169 -17.95 6.73 3.33
N ASP A 170 -17.22 7.84 3.31
CA ASP A 170 -17.65 9.06 3.98
C ASP A 170 -18.91 9.65 3.34
N PHE A 171 -19.02 9.64 2.02
CA PHE A 171 -20.27 9.99 1.34
C PHE A 171 -21.40 9.01 1.67
N ASP A 172 -21.13 7.70 1.77
CA ASP A 172 -22.13 6.68 2.13
C ASP A 172 -22.75 6.95 3.51
N LYS A 173 -22.02 7.56 4.45
CA LYS A 173 -22.55 7.97 5.76
C LYS A 173 -23.63 9.06 5.65
N LEU A 174 -23.65 9.84 4.57
CA LEU A 174 -24.66 10.88 4.33
C LEU A 174 -25.93 10.32 3.71
N VAL A 175 -25.85 9.23 2.93
CA VAL A 175 -26.95 8.64 2.16
C VAL A 175 -28.25 8.44 2.96
N PRO A 176 -28.24 8.00 4.23
CA PRO A 176 -29.48 7.85 5.00
C PRO A 176 -30.24 9.16 5.27
N TYR A 177 -29.61 10.32 5.06
CA TYR A 177 -30.12 11.64 5.44
C TYR A 177 -30.37 12.57 4.26
N ILE A 178 -30.03 12.15 3.05
CA ILE A 178 -30.10 12.96 1.84
C ILE A 178 -30.78 12.17 0.72
N THR A 179 -31.37 12.87 -0.24
CA THR A 179 -31.93 12.30 -1.45
C THR A 179 -30.83 11.78 -2.38
N ALA A 180 -31.21 10.93 -3.34
CA ALA A 180 -30.29 10.45 -4.37
C ALA A 180 -29.71 11.61 -5.20
N GLU A 181 -30.51 12.64 -5.47
CA GLU A 181 -30.10 13.84 -6.22
C GLU A 181 -29.06 14.65 -5.45
N GLU A 182 -29.32 14.92 -4.16
CA GLU A 182 -28.36 15.59 -3.26
C GLU A 182 -27.05 14.80 -3.15
N ASN A 183 -27.12 13.48 -2.99
CA ASN A 183 -25.93 12.62 -2.94
C ASN A 183 -25.12 12.67 -4.24
N ASN A 184 -25.78 12.62 -5.40
CA ASN A 184 -25.11 12.73 -6.68
C ASN A 184 -24.45 14.11 -6.85
N TYR A 185 -25.11 15.17 -6.39
CA TYR A 185 -24.56 16.52 -6.50
C TYR A 185 -23.36 16.75 -5.58
N ILE A 186 -23.39 16.28 -4.33
CA ILE A 186 -22.23 16.31 -3.42
C ILE A 186 -21.06 15.52 -4.00
N ARG A 187 -21.32 14.31 -4.53
CA ARG A 187 -20.26 13.46 -5.12
C ARG A 187 -19.67 14.04 -6.40
N SER A 188 -20.40 14.91 -7.09
CA SER A 188 -19.92 15.57 -8.31
C SER A 188 -18.63 16.36 -8.07
N VAL A 189 -18.36 16.77 -6.82
CA VAL A 189 -17.14 17.47 -6.39
C VAL A 189 -15.83 16.82 -6.88
N CYS A 190 -15.84 15.49 -7.06
CA CYS A 190 -14.66 14.75 -7.52
C CYS A 190 -14.36 14.95 -9.03
N TYR A 191 -15.29 15.55 -9.78
CA TYR A 191 -15.26 15.62 -11.24
C TYR A 191 -15.50 17.03 -11.81
N LEU A 192 -15.73 18.02 -10.93
CA LEU A 192 -15.89 19.41 -11.35
C LEU A 192 -14.56 19.93 -11.94
N LYS A 193 -14.63 20.66 -13.04
CA LYS A 193 -13.47 21.05 -13.85
C LYS A 193 -13.01 22.46 -13.57
N THR A 194 -13.94 23.33 -13.18
CA THR A 194 -13.66 24.76 -13.03
C THR A 194 -13.96 25.25 -11.62
N ASN A 195 -13.30 26.34 -11.22
CA ASN A 195 -13.55 26.95 -9.92
C ASN A 195 -14.99 27.46 -9.81
N GLU A 196 -15.59 27.92 -10.90
CA GLU A 196 -16.98 28.36 -10.93
C GLU A 196 -17.95 27.22 -10.61
N GLU A 197 -17.68 26.00 -11.08
CA GLU A 197 -18.47 24.81 -10.75
C GLU A 197 -18.34 24.46 -9.26
N ILE A 198 -17.13 24.52 -8.70
CA ILE A 198 -16.88 24.31 -7.27
C ILE A 198 -17.62 25.35 -6.43
N GLU A 199 -17.52 26.63 -6.78
CA GLU A 199 -18.22 27.71 -6.09
C GLU A 199 -19.74 27.56 -6.19
N THR A 200 -20.24 27.07 -7.32
CA THR A 200 -21.68 26.76 -7.47
C THR A 200 -22.11 25.65 -6.51
N LEU A 201 -21.32 24.59 -6.40
CA LEU A 201 -21.59 23.51 -5.44
C LEU A 201 -21.53 24.01 -3.99
N TRP A 202 -20.53 24.82 -3.64
CA TRP A 202 -20.37 25.42 -2.32
C TRP A 202 -21.53 26.33 -1.95
N HIS A 203 -21.91 27.21 -2.87
CA HIS A 203 -23.07 28.07 -2.69
C HIS A 203 -24.35 27.26 -2.46
N TRP A 204 -24.55 26.17 -3.21
CA TRP A 204 -25.70 25.29 -3.00
C TRP A 204 -25.66 24.59 -1.64
N CYS A 205 -24.50 24.09 -1.21
CA CYS A 205 -24.38 23.42 0.08
C CYS A 205 -24.64 24.39 1.25
N GLU A 206 -24.13 25.62 1.15
CA GLU A 206 -24.30 26.69 2.14
C GLU A 206 -25.77 27.08 2.35
N HIS A 207 -26.55 27.05 1.26
CA HIS A 207 -27.98 27.39 1.28
C HIS A 207 -28.89 26.15 1.39
N SER A 208 -28.32 24.97 1.63
CA SER A 208 -29.09 23.75 1.78
C SER A 208 -29.92 23.80 3.07
N SER A 209 -31.20 23.44 2.96
CA SER A 209 -32.06 23.23 4.14
C SER A 209 -31.72 21.95 4.91
N ASN A 210 -30.87 21.08 4.35
CA ASN A 210 -30.47 19.83 4.96
C ASN A 210 -29.23 20.04 5.85
N GLN A 211 -29.42 19.89 7.17
CA GLN A 211 -28.35 20.10 8.14
C GLN A 211 -27.13 19.19 7.93
N LYS A 212 -27.31 17.97 7.39
CA LYS A 212 -26.17 17.06 7.14
C LYS A 212 -25.30 17.56 6.00
N ILE A 213 -25.89 18.18 4.98
CA ILE A 213 -25.17 18.81 3.87
C ILE A 213 -24.43 20.04 4.35
N LEU A 214 -25.09 20.91 5.14
CA LEU A 214 -24.46 22.10 5.70
C LEU A 214 -23.29 21.75 6.62
N ASN A 215 -23.42 20.72 7.46
CA ASN A 215 -22.35 20.25 8.32
C ASN A 215 -21.17 19.68 7.51
N TRP A 216 -21.44 18.90 6.46
CA TRP A 216 -20.40 18.40 5.57
C TRP A 216 -19.67 19.56 4.88
N TYR A 217 -20.41 20.56 4.38
CA TYR A 217 -19.83 21.77 3.79
C TYR A 217 -18.93 22.53 4.76
N ASN A 218 -19.39 22.77 5.99
CA ASN A 218 -18.58 23.44 7.01
C ASN A 218 -17.30 22.66 7.35
N ASP A 219 -17.37 21.32 7.37
CA ASP A 219 -16.19 20.47 7.55
C ASP A 219 -15.20 20.54 6.37
N LYS A 220 -15.70 20.60 5.13
CA LYS A 220 -14.84 20.58 3.91
C LYS A 220 -14.32 21.94 3.51
N LYS A 221 -15.11 23.01 3.59
CA LYS A 221 -14.70 24.38 3.20
C LYS A 221 -13.54 24.90 4.04
N GLY A 222 -13.43 24.48 5.29
CA GLY A 222 -12.30 24.81 6.16
C GLY A 222 -10.97 24.17 5.76
N LYS A 223 -10.96 23.26 4.77
CA LYS A 223 -9.79 22.49 4.32
C LYS A 223 -9.44 22.91 2.89
N PRO A 224 -8.61 23.96 2.69
CA PRO A 224 -8.37 24.53 1.36
C PRO A 224 -7.81 23.52 0.35
N TRP A 225 -7.04 22.54 0.85
CA TRP A 225 -6.46 21.45 0.06
C TRP A 225 -7.46 20.36 -0.37
N PHE A 226 -8.67 20.32 0.22
CA PHE A 226 -9.57 19.16 0.10
C PHE A 226 -9.91 18.82 -1.36
N ILE A 227 -10.27 19.84 -2.15
CA ILE A 227 -10.64 19.66 -3.56
C ILE A 227 -9.46 19.14 -4.38
N ALA A 228 -8.28 19.75 -4.22
CA ALA A 228 -7.07 19.38 -4.96
C ALA A 228 -6.61 17.94 -4.68
N LEU A 229 -6.92 17.39 -3.50
CA LEU A 229 -6.57 16.02 -3.13
C LEU A 229 -7.53 14.94 -3.67
N ILE A 230 -8.72 15.32 -4.13
CA ILE A 230 -9.74 14.38 -4.63
C ILE A 230 -10.12 14.58 -6.10
N ASN A 231 -9.70 15.70 -6.70
CA ASN A 231 -10.10 16.10 -8.04
C ASN A 231 -8.89 16.53 -8.88
N GLU A 232 -8.67 15.79 -9.97
CA GLU A 232 -7.55 15.96 -10.90
C GLU A 232 -7.48 17.32 -11.59
N HIS A 233 -8.62 17.98 -11.80
CA HIS A 233 -8.67 19.27 -12.47
C HIS A 233 -8.19 20.43 -11.58
N HIS A 234 -8.18 20.21 -10.26
CA HIS A 234 -7.76 21.19 -9.26
C HIS A 234 -6.46 20.79 -8.57
N SER A 235 -5.92 19.60 -8.83
CA SER A 235 -4.63 19.16 -8.29
C SER A 235 -3.47 19.85 -9.02
N HIS A 236 -2.34 20.02 -8.32
CA HIS A 236 -1.07 20.42 -8.92
C HIS A 236 -0.18 19.23 -9.28
N ILE A 237 -0.63 18.00 -9.01
CA ILE A 237 0.03 16.78 -9.48
C ILE A 237 -0.08 16.73 -11.01
N LEU A 238 1.03 16.38 -11.68
CA LEU A 238 1.02 16.20 -13.14
C LEU A 238 0.02 15.11 -13.53
N ILE A 239 -0.74 15.34 -14.60
CA ILE A 239 -1.83 14.44 -15.01
C ILE A 239 -1.38 12.98 -15.22
N ASP A 240 -0.18 12.79 -15.78
CA ASP A 240 0.40 11.45 -15.97
C ASP A 240 0.72 10.77 -14.63
N ASP A 241 1.16 11.53 -13.63
CA ASP A 241 1.45 11.00 -12.29
C ASP A 241 0.15 10.70 -11.53
N TRP A 242 -0.86 11.56 -11.68
CA TRP A 242 -2.18 11.38 -11.08
C TRP A 242 -2.80 10.03 -11.48
N TYR A 243 -2.81 9.70 -12.78
CA TYR A 243 -3.41 8.45 -13.27
C TYR A 243 -2.52 7.21 -13.08
N LYS A 244 -1.21 7.38 -12.89
CA LYS A 244 -0.32 6.27 -12.53
C LYS A 244 -0.40 5.94 -11.03
N SER A 245 -0.81 6.89 -10.22
CA SER A 245 -1.06 6.68 -8.80
C SER A 245 -2.32 5.81 -8.59
N PRO A 246 -2.29 4.84 -7.67
CA PRO A 246 -3.49 4.06 -7.35
C PRO A 246 -4.56 4.97 -6.73
N GLY A 247 -5.75 5.05 -7.34
CA GLY A 247 -6.87 5.84 -6.81
C GLY A 247 -7.53 5.28 -5.54
N ASN A 248 -7.03 4.20 -4.96
CA ASN A 248 -7.57 3.62 -3.73
C ASN A 248 -6.52 2.87 -2.90
N THR A 249 -6.78 2.81 -1.59
CA THR A 249 -6.01 2.02 -0.60
C THR A 249 -6.61 0.64 -0.37
N ASN A 250 -7.51 0.11 -1.22
CA ASN A 250 -8.17 -1.19 -0.98
C ASN A 250 -7.15 -2.32 -0.76
N LEU A 251 -6.04 -2.29 -1.49
CA LEU A 251 -4.95 -3.27 -1.33
C LEU A 251 -4.25 -3.13 0.03
N ASN A 252 -4.22 -1.93 0.61
CA ASN A 252 -3.71 -1.71 1.96
C ASN A 252 -4.72 -2.12 3.03
N GLU A 253 -5.98 -1.71 2.89
CA GLU A 253 -7.02 -2.02 3.85
C GLU A 253 -7.33 -3.52 3.95
N SER A 254 -7.37 -4.21 2.80
CA SER A 254 -7.57 -5.66 2.76
C SER A 254 -6.39 -6.43 3.37
N ALA A 255 -5.21 -5.81 3.46
CA ALA A 255 -4.07 -6.41 4.13
C ALA A 255 -4.18 -6.34 5.65
N HIS A 256 -4.91 -5.38 6.24
CA HIS A 256 -5.01 -5.27 7.70
C HIS A 256 -5.60 -6.51 8.38
N PRO A 257 -6.77 -7.07 7.96
CA PRO A 257 -7.28 -8.30 8.55
C PRO A 257 -6.29 -9.46 8.44
N PHE A 258 -5.63 -9.60 7.28
CA PHE A 258 -4.63 -10.63 7.07
C PHE A 258 -3.44 -10.46 8.02
N MET A 259 -2.89 -9.25 8.11
CA MET A 259 -1.76 -8.95 8.98
C MET A 259 -2.12 -9.19 10.45
N ASN A 260 -3.30 -8.76 10.89
CA ASN A 260 -3.78 -8.98 12.26
C ASN A 260 -3.85 -10.47 12.62
N ILE A 261 -4.27 -11.33 11.68
CA ILE A 261 -4.32 -12.79 11.90
C ILE A 261 -2.91 -13.38 12.06
N HIS A 262 -1.96 -12.95 11.23
CA HIS A 262 -0.62 -13.58 11.18
C HIS A 262 0.37 -12.99 12.19
N THR A 263 0.13 -11.78 12.66
CA THR A 263 1.06 -11.07 13.55
C THR A 263 0.52 -10.88 14.95
N GLY A 264 -0.76 -11.17 15.16
CA GLY A 264 -1.45 -10.89 16.41
C GLY A 264 -1.89 -9.43 16.54
N ILE A 265 -2.76 -9.22 17.52
CA ILE A 265 -3.28 -7.92 17.94
C ILE A 265 -3.08 -7.79 19.45
N GLY A 266 -3.03 -6.56 19.96
CA GLY A 266 -2.85 -6.31 21.39
C GLY A 266 -1.47 -6.74 21.93
N LEU A 267 -0.42 -6.60 21.12
CA LEU A 267 0.97 -6.86 21.52
C LEU A 267 1.52 -5.72 22.39
N SER A 268 2.51 -5.97 23.24
CA SER A 268 3.30 -4.85 23.78
C SER A 268 4.03 -4.10 22.64
N LEU A 269 4.41 -2.84 22.87
CA LEU A 269 5.13 -2.05 21.86
C LEU A 269 6.42 -2.76 21.39
N ILE A 270 7.18 -3.32 22.33
CA ILE A 270 8.43 -4.04 22.04
C ILE A 270 8.15 -5.30 21.20
N GLU A 271 7.11 -6.06 21.51
CA GLU A 271 6.72 -7.24 20.72
C GLU A 271 6.28 -6.84 19.30
N ALA A 272 5.53 -5.76 19.16
CA ALA A 272 5.12 -5.25 17.86
C ALA A 272 6.33 -4.84 17.00
N ILE A 273 7.30 -4.13 17.60
CA ILE A 273 8.57 -3.74 16.94
C ILE A 273 9.36 -4.98 16.51
N LYS A 274 9.58 -5.94 17.41
CA LYS A 274 10.33 -7.18 17.12
C LYS A 274 9.67 -8.00 16.02
N THR A 275 8.35 -8.16 16.08
CA THR A 275 7.58 -8.89 15.07
C THR A 275 7.70 -8.20 13.71
N ASN A 276 7.58 -6.88 13.67
CA ASN A 276 7.78 -6.11 12.45
C ASN A 276 9.18 -6.32 11.83
N LYS A 277 10.24 -6.29 12.65
CA LYS A 277 11.61 -6.55 12.18
C LYS A 277 11.75 -7.94 11.55
N ALA A 278 11.19 -8.97 12.20
CA ALA A 278 11.20 -10.33 11.65
C ALA A 278 10.46 -10.42 10.31
N GLN A 279 9.34 -9.71 10.15
CA GLN A 279 8.58 -9.66 8.90
C GLN A 279 9.33 -8.96 7.78
N LYS A 280 10.03 -7.87 8.08
CA LYS A 280 10.83 -7.15 7.08
C LYS A 280 12.00 -7.97 6.59
N ALA A 281 12.72 -8.62 7.51
CA ALA A 281 13.76 -9.57 7.16
C ALA A 281 13.23 -10.72 6.28
N ALA A 282 12.00 -11.20 6.52
CA ALA A 282 11.33 -12.17 5.67
C ALA A 282 11.00 -11.62 4.27
N GLN A 283 10.55 -10.36 4.19
CA GLN A 283 10.25 -9.69 2.92
C GLN A 283 11.50 -9.49 2.07
N CYS A 284 12.64 -9.14 2.67
CA CYS A 284 13.94 -9.04 1.99
C CYS A 284 14.47 -10.40 1.53
N LYS A 285 14.28 -11.45 2.35
CA LYS A 285 14.75 -12.82 2.05
C LYS A 285 13.96 -13.55 0.98
N THR A 286 12.82 -13.01 0.55
CA THR A 286 12.06 -13.66 -0.52
C THR A 286 12.79 -13.38 -1.82
N ASN A 287 13.33 -14.41 -2.48
CA ASN A 287 14.00 -14.27 -3.78
C ASN A 287 12.92 -14.04 -4.86
N ILE A 288 12.45 -12.79 -4.94
CA ILE A 288 11.31 -12.37 -5.78
C ILE A 288 11.57 -12.75 -7.23
N ASP A 289 12.80 -12.56 -7.69
CA ASP A 289 13.21 -12.90 -9.06
C ASP A 289 13.04 -14.39 -9.34
N GLU A 290 13.37 -15.26 -8.37
CA GLU A 290 13.14 -16.70 -8.51
C GLU A 290 11.64 -17.03 -8.52
N LEU A 291 10.83 -16.39 -7.68
CA LEU A 291 9.37 -16.58 -7.67
C LEU A 291 8.70 -16.10 -8.96
N LEU A 292 9.11 -14.95 -9.50
CA LEU A 292 8.62 -14.42 -10.76
C LEU A 292 9.01 -15.33 -11.92
N HIS A 293 10.27 -15.79 -11.93
CA HIS A 293 10.76 -16.74 -12.92
C HIS A 293 10.01 -18.08 -12.85
N LEU A 294 9.68 -18.56 -11.66
CA LEU A 294 8.83 -19.74 -11.44
C LEU A 294 7.39 -19.51 -11.94
N ASP A 295 6.79 -18.34 -11.71
CA ASP A 295 5.45 -18.02 -12.21
C ASP A 295 5.39 -17.97 -13.75
N GLU A 296 6.45 -17.45 -14.39
CA GLU A 296 6.58 -17.47 -15.85
C GLU A 296 6.70 -18.91 -16.38
N LYS A 297 7.58 -19.73 -15.79
CA LYS A 297 7.72 -21.16 -16.13
C LYS A 297 6.42 -21.94 -15.96
N ILE A 298 5.69 -21.72 -14.86
CA ILE A 298 4.37 -22.35 -14.63
C ILE A 298 3.36 -21.93 -15.70
N THR A 299 3.39 -20.66 -16.11
CA THR A 299 2.50 -20.14 -17.16
C THR A 299 2.80 -20.82 -18.50
N GLN A 300 4.07 -20.88 -18.90
CA GLN A 300 4.51 -21.56 -20.12
C GLN A 300 4.14 -23.06 -20.09
N ALA A 301 4.45 -23.77 -19.00
CA ALA A 301 4.09 -25.18 -18.84
C ALA A 301 2.56 -25.41 -18.87
N THR A 302 1.77 -24.48 -18.32
CA THR A 302 0.30 -24.56 -18.37
C THR A 302 -0.24 -24.39 -19.78
N ILE A 303 0.34 -23.48 -20.58
CA ILE A 303 -0.02 -23.29 -21.99
C ILE A 303 0.29 -24.56 -22.79
N TYR A 304 1.52 -25.06 -22.67
CA TYR A 304 1.95 -26.28 -23.38
C TYR A 304 1.10 -27.51 -23.03
N HIS A 305 0.80 -27.70 -21.74
CA HIS A 305 -0.10 -28.79 -21.29
C HIS A 305 -1.50 -28.70 -21.93
N LYS A 306 -2.07 -27.49 -22.02
CA LYS A 306 -3.39 -27.27 -22.65
C LYS A 306 -3.36 -27.53 -24.16
N GLU A 307 -2.27 -27.18 -24.83
CA GLU A 307 -2.08 -27.46 -26.25
C GLU A 307 -2.07 -28.96 -26.52
N LEU A 308 -1.32 -29.74 -25.72
CA LEU A 308 -1.28 -31.20 -25.84
C LEU A 308 -2.65 -31.86 -25.57
N VAL A 309 -3.39 -31.39 -24.56
CA VAL A 309 -4.78 -31.84 -24.31
C VAL A 309 -5.65 -31.60 -25.54
N THR A 310 -5.54 -30.42 -26.15
CA THR A 310 -6.32 -30.05 -27.34
C THR A 310 -5.94 -30.93 -28.53
N GLN A 311 -4.64 -31.11 -28.80
CA GLN A 311 -4.15 -31.98 -29.88
C GLN A 311 -4.63 -33.43 -29.72
N LYS A 312 -4.59 -33.96 -28.49
CA LYS A 312 -5.11 -35.30 -28.20
C LYS A 312 -6.60 -35.41 -28.54
N HIS A 313 -7.42 -34.46 -28.09
CA HIS A 313 -8.86 -34.46 -28.39
C HIS A 313 -9.14 -34.37 -29.90
N GLU A 314 -8.37 -33.57 -30.65
CA GLU A 314 -8.49 -33.49 -32.11
C GLU A 314 -8.14 -34.81 -32.80
N LEU A 315 -7.07 -35.49 -32.36
CA LEU A 315 -6.68 -36.79 -32.89
C LEU A 315 -7.71 -37.87 -32.56
N GLU A 316 -8.25 -37.89 -31.35
CA GLU A 316 -9.34 -38.79 -30.95
C GLU A 316 -10.61 -38.55 -31.78
N ALA A 317 -10.96 -37.28 -32.04
CA ALA A 317 -12.08 -36.93 -32.89
C ALA A 317 -11.87 -37.36 -34.34
N LYS A 318 -10.66 -37.17 -34.89
CA LYS A 318 -10.25 -37.67 -36.22
C LYS A 318 -10.34 -39.20 -36.28
N CYS A 319 -9.86 -39.90 -35.26
CA CYS A 319 -9.96 -41.35 -35.17
C CYS A 319 -11.42 -41.83 -35.17
N LYS A 320 -12.31 -41.17 -34.41
CA LYS A 320 -13.75 -41.46 -34.39
C LYS A 320 -14.45 -41.14 -35.72
N ALA A 321 -14.03 -40.10 -36.43
CA ALA A 321 -14.61 -39.70 -37.71
C ALA A 321 -14.20 -40.61 -38.88
N MET A 322 -13.04 -41.28 -38.79
CA MET A 322 -12.59 -42.25 -39.78
C MET A 322 -13.32 -43.60 -39.61
N VAL A 323 -14.52 -43.70 -40.17
CA VAL A 323 -15.37 -44.89 -40.02
C VAL A 323 -15.00 -46.07 -40.95
N LEU A 324 -14.05 -45.99 -41.91
CA LEU A 324 -14.06 -47.00 -43.01
C LEU A 324 -12.76 -47.61 -43.60
N LEU A 325 -11.56 -47.54 -43.00
CA LEU A 325 -10.43 -48.36 -43.50
C LEU A 325 -9.45 -48.78 -42.39
N ARG A 326 -9.53 -50.05 -41.97
CA ARG A 326 -8.73 -50.67 -40.88
C ARG A 326 -7.20 -50.47 -40.98
N GLY A 327 -6.66 -50.13 -42.15
CA GLY A 327 -5.23 -49.91 -42.36
C GLY A 327 -4.69 -48.52 -41.97
N ALA A 328 -5.56 -47.50 -41.85
CA ALA A 328 -5.14 -46.12 -41.55
C ALA A 328 -5.15 -45.77 -40.05
N HIS A 329 -5.65 -46.67 -39.19
CA HIS A 329 -5.80 -46.44 -37.75
C HIS A 329 -4.46 -46.48 -37.00
N CYS A 330 -3.50 -47.32 -37.42
CA CYS A 330 -2.24 -47.48 -36.68
C CYS A 330 -1.45 -46.18 -36.53
N ASN A 331 -1.39 -45.36 -37.60
CA ASN A 331 -0.66 -44.09 -37.57
C ASN A 331 -1.31 -43.05 -36.64
N ILE A 332 -2.64 -42.98 -36.62
CA ILE A 332 -3.36 -42.06 -35.71
C ILE A 332 -3.25 -42.55 -34.26
N ASP A 333 -3.35 -43.86 -34.04
CA ASP A 333 -3.17 -44.45 -32.70
C ASP A 333 -1.74 -44.24 -32.18
N ASP A 334 -0.72 -44.33 -33.04
CA ASP A 334 0.67 -43.99 -32.71
C ASP A 334 0.83 -42.50 -32.35
N GLN A 335 0.20 -41.60 -33.11
CA GLN A 335 0.20 -40.18 -32.78
C GLN A 335 -0.51 -39.88 -31.46
N ILE A 336 -1.66 -40.53 -31.19
CA ILE A 336 -2.36 -40.40 -29.91
C ILE A 336 -1.48 -40.88 -28.76
N ARG A 337 -0.79 -42.03 -28.91
CA ARG A 337 0.14 -42.54 -27.89
C ARG A 337 1.31 -41.58 -27.64
N SER A 338 1.88 -41.00 -28.70
CA SER A 338 2.95 -40.01 -28.58
C SER A 338 2.48 -38.77 -27.83
N VAL A 339 1.36 -38.17 -28.24
CA VAL A 339 0.81 -36.97 -27.59
C VAL A 339 0.39 -37.26 -26.15
N ASP A 340 -0.13 -38.46 -25.85
CA ASP A 340 -0.46 -38.87 -24.47
C ASP A 340 0.78 -39.04 -23.59
N SER A 341 1.91 -39.48 -24.16
CA SER A 341 3.20 -39.54 -23.47
C SER A 341 3.69 -38.13 -23.13
N ASP A 342 3.73 -37.24 -24.13
CA ASP A 342 4.17 -35.85 -23.95
C ASP A 342 3.24 -35.10 -22.97
N HIS A 343 1.94 -35.40 -23.00
CA HIS A 343 0.96 -34.83 -22.08
C HIS A 343 1.24 -35.20 -20.62
N LYS A 344 1.61 -36.46 -20.36
CA LYS A 344 1.97 -36.94 -19.02
C LYS A 344 3.28 -36.30 -18.54
N GLU A 345 4.26 -36.17 -19.42
CA GLU A 345 5.53 -35.52 -19.10
C GLU A 345 5.31 -34.03 -18.77
N ALA A 346 4.59 -33.31 -19.64
CA ALA A 346 4.24 -31.90 -19.41
C ALA A 346 3.45 -31.69 -18.10
N TYR A 347 2.55 -32.63 -17.76
CA TYR A 347 1.82 -32.59 -16.49
C TYR A 347 2.75 -32.79 -15.28
N THR A 348 3.74 -33.66 -15.40
CA THR A 348 4.74 -33.92 -14.36
C THR A 348 5.61 -32.68 -14.14
N VAL A 349 6.12 -32.08 -15.21
CA VAL A 349 6.86 -30.81 -15.15
C VAL A 349 6.02 -29.70 -14.50
N LEU A 350 4.74 -29.61 -14.83
CA LEU A 350 3.83 -28.64 -14.22
C LEU A 350 3.60 -28.89 -12.72
N GLN A 351 3.52 -30.15 -12.29
CA GLN A 351 3.43 -30.53 -10.88
C GLN A 351 4.71 -30.14 -10.15
N ASP A 352 5.89 -30.46 -10.71
CA ASP A 352 7.19 -30.16 -10.12
C ASP A 352 7.43 -28.66 -9.98
N LEU A 353 7.11 -27.86 -11.00
CA LEU A 353 7.22 -26.40 -10.94
C LEU A 353 6.28 -25.81 -9.87
N ARG A 354 5.07 -26.37 -9.70
CA ARG A 354 4.14 -25.95 -8.64
C ARG A 354 4.64 -26.36 -7.26
N ALA A 355 5.30 -27.51 -7.13
CA ALA A 355 5.92 -27.97 -5.90
C ALA A 355 7.12 -27.08 -5.53
N GLN A 356 8.04 -26.81 -6.48
CA GLN A 356 9.16 -25.89 -6.29
C GLN A 356 8.69 -24.49 -5.88
N LYS A 357 7.64 -23.98 -6.54
CA LYS A 357 7.04 -22.71 -6.14
C LYS A 357 6.49 -22.78 -4.72
N TYR A 358 5.79 -23.85 -4.37
CA TYR A 358 5.28 -24.03 -3.01
C TYR A 358 6.38 -24.09 -1.97
N ASP A 359 7.45 -24.84 -2.23
CA ASP A 359 8.59 -24.98 -1.33
C ASP A 359 9.32 -23.63 -1.17
N LEU A 360 9.44 -22.85 -2.24
CA LEU A 360 9.98 -21.49 -2.19
C LEU A 360 9.07 -20.52 -1.42
N GLU A 361 7.74 -20.65 -1.59
CA GLU A 361 6.74 -19.90 -0.81
C GLU A 361 6.70 -20.30 0.67
N MET A 362 7.03 -21.56 1.00
CA MET A 362 7.03 -22.11 2.37
C MET A 362 8.37 -21.90 3.09
N SER A 363 9.47 -21.85 2.35
CA SER A 363 10.79 -21.47 2.86
C SER A 363 10.90 -19.95 3.03
N SER A 364 10.04 -19.18 2.33
CA SER A 364 9.76 -17.80 2.71
C SER A 364 8.96 -17.76 4.02
N PRO A 365 9.32 -16.91 5.00
CA PRO A 365 8.53 -16.75 6.22
C PRO A 365 7.16 -16.05 5.99
N THR A 366 6.80 -15.74 4.74
CA THR A 366 5.56 -15.03 4.37
C THR A 366 4.71 -15.89 3.43
N PRO A 367 3.54 -16.41 3.87
CA PRO A 367 2.72 -17.26 3.01
C PRO A 367 1.96 -16.41 1.97
N THR A 368 2.25 -16.59 0.68
CA THR A 368 1.55 -15.96 -0.46
C THR A 368 0.22 -16.64 -0.81
N LYS A 369 -0.08 -17.81 -0.24
CA LYS A 369 -1.17 -18.71 -0.67
C LYS A 369 -2.61 -18.23 -0.39
N GLY A 370 -2.82 -17.24 0.47
CA GLY A 370 -4.17 -16.81 0.88
C GLY A 370 -4.90 -15.90 -0.12
N LEU A 371 -4.16 -15.05 -0.86
CA LEU A 371 -4.77 -13.95 -1.63
C LEU A 371 -5.50 -14.42 -2.90
N ARG A 372 -4.93 -15.37 -3.66
CA ARG A 372 -5.48 -15.76 -4.98
C ARG A 372 -6.75 -16.63 -4.89
N LYS A 373 -6.98 -17.37 -3.79
CA LYS A 373 -8.15 -18.27 -3.67
C LYS A 373 -9.39 -17.56 -3.14
N GLN A 374 -9.24 -16.52 -2.31
CA GLN A 374 -10.36 -15.72 -1.79
C GLN A 374 -10.88 -14.67 -2.79
N LEU A 375 -10.06 -14.23 -3.75
CA LEU A 375 -10.49 -13.27 -4.79
C LEU A 375 -11.29 -13.91 -5.95
N ARG A 376 -11.20 -15.23 -6.17
CA ARG A 376 -11.96 -15.91 -7.23
C ARG A 376 -13.42 -16.23 -6.87
N ASN A 377 -13.73 -16.31 -5.57
CA ASN A 377 -15.09 -16.56 -5.10
C ASN A 377 -15.69 -15.21 -4.67
N GLY A 378 -16.25 -14.45 -5.61
CA GLY A 378 -16.81 -13.10 -5.41
C GLY A 378 -18.01 -13.01 -4.43
N ARG A 379 -17.86 -13.53 -3.20
CA ARG A 379 -18.72 -13.21 -2.07
C ARG A 379 -18.03 -12.13 -1.24
N ALA A 380 -18.59 -10.93 -1.29
CA ALA A 380 -18.38 -9.93 -0.26
C ALA A 380 -18.61 -10.57 1.12
N ILE A 381 -17.64 -10.43 2.01
CA ILE A 381 -17.82 -10.76 3.42
C ILE A 381 -18.78 -9.70 3.98
N LYS A 382 -20.06 -10.06 4.11
CA LYS A 382 -21.01 -9.29 4.91
C LYS A 382 -20.48 -9.27 6.33
N GLY A 383 -20.11 -8.08 6.80
CA GLY A 383 -19.88 -7.83 8.22
C GLY A 383 -21.10 -8.22 9.04
N LYS A 384 -20.83 -8.75 10.24
CA LYS A 384 -21.80 -9.24 11.21
C LYS A 384 -22.98 -8.28 11.39
N SER A 385 -24.17 -8.68 10.95
CA SER A 385 -25.42 -8.34 11.64
C SER A 385 -26.08 -9.64 12.06
N THR A 386 -26.34 -9.77 13.35
CA THR A 386 -27.24 -10.76 13.93
C THR A 386 -28.59 -10.72 13.23
N LEU A 387 -29.03 -11.86 12.69
CA LEU A 387 -30.38 -12.42 12.85
C LEU A 387 -30.46 -13.76 12.10
N SER A 388 -31.26 -14.63 12.68
CA SER A 388 -31.57 -16.03 12.38
C SER A 388 -31.90 -16.34 10.91
N ASP A 389 -31.53 -17.52 10.42
CA ASP A 389 -32.46 -18.66 10.37
C ASP A 389 -31.86 -19.93 9.77
N ALA A 390 -32.42 -21.03 10.26
CA ALA A 390 -32.10 -22.42 10.00
C ALA A 390 -32.40 -22.85 8.56
N ALA A 391 -31.47 -23.58 7.95
CA ALA A 391 -31.76 -24.68 7.03
C ALA A 391 -30.45 -25.44 6.75
N TYR A 392 -30.53 -26.77 6.80
CA TYR A 392 -29.47 -27.76 6.57
C TYR A 392 -28.62 -28.17 7.78
N GLU A 393 -29.28 -28.62 8.83
CA GLU A 393 -28.94 -29.94 9.38
C GLU A 393 -29.66 -30.97 8.50
N ASP A 394 -28.93 -31.75 7.70
CA ASP A 394 -29.18 -33.19 7.65
C ASP A 394 -28.07 -33.92 6.86
N LEU A 395 -27.76 -35.13 7.33
CA LEU A 395 -26.92 -36.16 6.71
C LEU A 395 -25.40 -36.05 6.88
N ASN A 396 -24.96 -36.35 8.11
CA ASN A 396 -23.77 -37.15 8.30
C ASN A 396 -24.15 -38.41 9.09
N LEU A 397 -24.01 -39.59 8.47
CA LEU A 397 -23.60 -40.89 9.04
C LEU A 397 -24.12 -42.03 8.17
N LYS A 398 -23.18 -42.79 7.58
CA LYS A 398 -22.94 -44.17 7.98
C LYS A 398 -21.59 -44.65 7.47
N SER A 399 -20.76 -45.00 8.44
CA SER A 399 -19.58 -45.85 8.35
C SER A 399 -19.93 -47.22 7.77
N GLU A 400 -19.00 -47.83 7.05
CA GLU A 400 -18.74 -49.26 7.22
C GLU A 400 -17.30 -49.60 6.79
N ASN A 401 -16.61 -50.27 7.71
CA ASN A 401 -15.31 -50.89 7.56
C ASN A 401 -15.40 -52.05 6.56
N ASN A 402 -14.31 -52.34 5.85
CA ASN A 402 -13.85 -53.72 5.66
C ASN A 402 -12.37 -53.74 5.29
N GLU A 403 -11.63 -54.50 6.10
CA GLU A 403 -10.25 -54.95 5.91
C GLU A 403 -10.15 -55.90 4.71
N ALA A 404 -8.99 -55.90 4.04
CA ALA A 404 -8.23 -57.11 3.72
C ALA A 404 -6.95 -56.75 2.93
N GLU A 405 -5.78 -57.08 3.50
CA GLU A 405 -4.54 -57.32 2.74
C GLU A 405 -4.68 -58.59 1.86
N PRO A 406 -3.77 -58.81 0.88
CA PRO A 406 -2.65 -59.69 1.19
C PRO A 406 -1.30 -59.39 0.49
N VAL A 407 -0.22 -59.65 1.25
CA VAL A 407 0.95 -60.52 0.99
C VAL A 407 1.69 -60.50 -0.36
N LEU A 408 2.98 -60.15 -0.22
CA LEU A 408 4.22 -60.53 -0.92
C LEU A 408 4.20 -61.64 -1.99
N GLU A 409 4.94 -61.42 -3.08
CA GLU A 409 5.93 -62.38 -3.59
C GLU A 409 7.00 -61.69 -4.47
N ASP A 410 8.24 -62.15 -4.28
CA ASP A 410 9.50 -61.72 -4.90
C ASP A 410 9.58 -62.07 -6.40
N ASP A 411 10.35 -61.31 -7.19
CA ASP A 411 11.38 -61.87 -8.10
C ASP A 411 12.22 -60.76 -8.80
N ILE A 412 13.54 -60.87 -8.61
CA ILE A 412 14.67 -60.25 -9.34
C ILE A 412 15.33 -61.46 -10.06
N PRO A 413 15.87 -61.45 -11.32
CA PRO A 413 16.92 -60.51 -11.74
C PRO A 413 17.09 -60.23 -13.26
N CYS A 414 17.87 -59.17 -13.57
CA CYS A 414 19.14 -59.20 -14.32
C CYS A 414 19.40 -57.99 -15.24
N ALA A 415 20.44 -57.24 -14.85
CA ALA A 415 21.59 -56.76 -15.63
C ALA A 415 21.43 -56.26 -17.10
N ASN A 416 21.90 -55.02 -17.33
CA ASN A 416 22.96 -54.61 -18.28
C ASN A 416 23.08 -53.07 -18.19
N VAL A 417 24.15 -52.49 -17.62
CA VAL A 417 25.41 -52.08 -18.29
C VAL A 417 25.19 -51.49 -19.68
N ILE A 418 25.37 -50.16 -19.83
CA ILE A 418 26.29 -49.51 -20.77
C ILE A 418 26.43 -48.03 -20.38
N ASP A 419 27.69 -47.60 -20.35
CA ASP A 419 28.25 -46.27 -20.13
C ASP A 419 28.12 -45.39 -21.40
N VAL A 420 28.66 -44.16 -21.34
CA VAL A 420 29.25 -43.36 -22.45
C VAL A 420 28.63 -41.96 -22.68
N THR A 421 29.28 -40.99 -22.03
CA THR A 421 29.76 -39.66 -22.51
C THR A 421 28.81 -38.55 -22.97
N GLY A 422 29.07 -37.33 -22.45
CA GLY A 422 28.60 -36.04 -22.98
C GLY A 422 29.20 -35.65 -24.34
N PRO A 423 29.07 -34.39 -24.83
CA PRO A 423 29.73 -33.26 -24.15
C PRO A 423 28.99 -31.90 -24.15
N SER A 424 29.58 -31.02 -23.34
CA SER A 424 29.42 -29.57 -23.22
C SER A 424 29.69 -28.79 -24.51
N LEU A 425 28.98 -27.67 -24.72
CA LEU A 425 29.43 -26.56 -25.57
C LEU A 425 29.11 -25.21 -24.93
N THR A 426 30.18 -24.53 -24.55
CA THR A 426 30.33 -23.09 -24.29
C THR A 426 30.25 -22.29 -25.59
N ALA A 427 29.67 -21.08 -25.56
CA ALA A 427 30.03 -20.01 -26.49
C ALA A 427 29.79 -18.62 -25.88
N THR A 428 30.63 -17.71 -26.31
CA THR A 428 31.12 -16.49 -25.65
C THR A 428 30.64 -15.25 -26.41
N THR A 429 30.31 -14.19 -25.66
CA THR A 429 30.47 -12.73 -25.91
C THR A 429 30.27 -12.15 -27.31
N THR A 430 29.52 -11.04 -27.42
CA THR A 430 29.98 -9.79 -28.08
C THR A 430 29.16 -8.57 -27.60
N GLN A 431 29.84 -7.61 -26.98
CA GLN A 431 29.39 -6.23 -26.74
C GLN A 431 29.52 -5.40 -28.02
N VAL A 432 28.58 -4.49 -28.28
CA VAL A 432 28.79 -3.35 -29.18
C VAL A 432 28.35 -2.07 -28.46
N ASN A 433 29.34 -1.21 -28.23
CA ASN A 433 29.22 0.18 -27.80
C ASN A 433 28.96 1.06 -29.03
N THR A 434 28.03 2.01 -28.95
CA THR A 434 28.07 3.22 -29.78
C THR A 434 27.61 4.43 -28.98
N SER A 435 28.59 5.29 -28.69
CA SER A 435 28.44 6.66 -28.21
C SER A 435 27.94 7.57 -29.35
N LEU A 436 27.03 8.49 -29.03
CA LEU A 436 26.67 9.59 -29.92
C LEU A 436 26.58 10.89 -29.11
N GLU A 437 27.56 11.75 -29.33
CA GLU A 437 27.66 13.13 -28.86
C GLU A 437 26.67 14.01 -29.63
N PHE A 438 26.00 14.94 -28.95
CA PHE A 438 25.31 16.05 -29.58
C PHE A 438 25.82 17.39 -29.01
N LYS A 439 26.27 18.25 -29.93
CA LYS A 439 26.72 19.62 -29.73
C LYS A 439 25.54 20.52 -29.34
N ALA A 440 25.79 21.44 -28.43
CA ALA A 440 24.92 22.57 -28.12
C ALA A 440 25.47 23.82 -28.81
N ASP A 441 24.62 24.47 -29.62
CA ASP A 441 24.86 25.82 -30.12
C ASP A 441 24.28 26.84 -29.14
N ALA A 442 25.07 27.87 -28.90
CA ALA A 442 24.72 29.07 -28.16
C ALA A 442 24.19 30.13 -29.13
N ASP A 443 23.20 30.92 -28.69
CA ASP A 443 23.18 32.38 -28.86
C ASP A 443 21.87 32.94 -28.28
N THR A 444 21.94 33.93 -27.39
CA THR A 444 21.70 35.36 -27.70
C THR A 444 21.44 36.13 -26.40
N GLN A 445 22.15 37.26 -26.27
CA GLN A 445 22.08 38.30 -25.24
C GLN A 445 20.71 38.98 -25.14
N THR A 446 20.34 39.49 -23.96
CA THR A 446 19.99 40.93 -23.80
C THR A 446 20.12 41.38 -22.34
N THR A 447 20.30 42.68 -22.18
CA THR A 447 20.92 43.46 -21.11
C THR A 447 19.92 44.21 -20.21
N CYS A 448 20.46 44.80 -19.13
CA CYS A 448 19.96 45.96 -18.36
C CYS A 448 18.75 45.71 -17.43
N GLU A 449 18.57 46.35 -16.28
CA GLU A 449 19.35 47.21 -15.37
C GLU A 449 18.44 47.38 -14.12
N ASP A 450 19.05 47.67 -12.98
CA ASP A 450 18.55 48.51 -11.88
C ASP A 450 17.32 48.11 -11.02
N ASN A 451 17.69 47.68 -9.82
CA ASN A 451 17.01 47.89 -8.53
C ASN A 451 16.65 49.38 -8.32
N PRO A 452 15.59 49.73 -7.55
CA PRO A 452 15.72 49.61 -6.09
C PRO A 452 14.43 49.31 -5.29
N SER A 453 14.60 48.51 -4.23
CA SER A 453 13.82 48.50 -2.98
C SER A 453 13.92 49.88 -2.27
N PRO A 454 13.21 50.24 -1.17
CA PRO A 454 12.38 49.42 -0.27
C PRO A 454 11.09 50.10 0.23
N PHE A 455 10.25 49.41 1.03
CA PHE A 455 9.62 50.04 2.21
C PHE A 455 9.16 49.01 3.25
N LEU A 456 9.70 49.18 4.46
CA LEU A 456 9.32 48.60 5.75
C LEU A 456 7.86 48.95 6.11
N TRP A 457 7.16 48.04 6.79
CA TRP A 457 6.27 48.39 7.90
C TRP A 457 6.37 47.38 9.05
N LEU A 458 6.53 47.95 10.25
CA LEU A 458 6.69 47.32 11.56
C LEU A 458 5.34 46.92 12.18
N HIS A 459 5.35 45.82 12.93
CA HIS A 459 4.38 45.50 13.99
C HIS A 459 4.39 46.55 15.12
N PRO A 460 3.28 46.69 15.88
CA PRO A 460 3.31 46.14 17.25
C PRO A 460 1.95 45.64 17.77
N ASN A 461 1.95 44.55 18.55
CA ASN A 461 1.48 44.53 19.95
C ASN A 461 1.43 43.09 20.49
N ALA A 462 2.35 42.83 21.41
CA ALA A 462 2.28 41.74 22.37
C ALA A 462 1.53 42.24 23.62
N ALA A 463 0.62 41.42 24.14
CA ALA A 463 0.15 41.53 25.52
C ALA A 463 0.06 40.12 26.11
N SER A 464 0.84 39.95 27.17
CA SER A 464 1.00 38.80 28.04
C SER A 464 -0.29 38.44 28.79
N GLY A 465 -0.59 37.14 28.88
CA GLY A 465 -1.55 36.59 29.83
C GLY A 465 -1.12 35.19 30.25
N GLU A 466 -0.48 35.08 31.41
CA GLU A 466 -0.18 33.80 32.08
C GLU A 466 -1.49 33.20 32.62
N VAL A 467 -1.70 31.90 32.43
CA VAL A 467 -2.75 31.13 33.11
C VAL A 467 -2.08 30.07 33.98
N LEU A 468 -2.32 30.19 35.29
CA LEU A 468 -1.96 29.24 36.33
C LEU A 468 -2.73 27.91 36.15
N TYR A 469 -2.03 26.77 36.26
CA TYR A 469 -2.62 25.43 36.25
C TYR A 469 -2.78 24.91 37.68
N ASP A 470 -3.99 24.46 38.04
CA ASP A 470 -4.31 23.80 39.32
C ASP A 470 -4.63 22.31 39.07
N PRO A 471 -3.81 21.35 39.52
CA PRO A 471 -4.01 19.94 39.26
C PRO A 471 -4.64 19.23 40.47
N GLN A 472 -5.96 19.36 40.68
CA GLN A 472 -6.66 18.47 41.62
C GLN A 472 -8.19 18.49 41.50
N VAL A 473 -8.74 17.83 40.48
CA VAL A 473 -10.09 17.20 40.59
C VAL A 473 -10.08 15.91 39.79
N ALA A 474 -9.94 14.77 40.48
CA ALA A 474 -10.23 13.45 39.94
C ALA A 474 -11.74 13.21 40.05
N ILE A 475 -12.41 12.96 38.92
CA ILE A 475 -13.74 12.35 38.91
C ILE A 475 -13.59 11.01 38.18
N ASP A 476 -13.78 9.96 38.97
CA ASP A 476 -13.85 8.56 38.57
C ASP A 476 -15.19 8.32 37.87
N ILE A 477 -15.18 7.96 36.58
CA ILE A 477 -16.38 7.52 35.85
C ILE A 477 -16.02 6.22 35.12
N GLY A 478 -16.69 5.15 35.55
CA GLY A 478 -16.47 3.78 35.11
C GLY A 478 -16.91 3.48 33.69
N GLU A 479 -16.52 2.28 33.27
CA GLU A 479 -16.69 1.67 31.95
C GLU A 479 -18.14 1.73 31.43
N ALA A 480 -18.42 2.65 30.50
CA ALA A 480 -19.47 2.54 29.49
C ALA A 480 -19.17 3.48 28.30
N ASP A 481 -19.07 2.89 27.10
CA ASP A 481 -19.25 3.50 25.76
C ASP A 481 -18.55 4.83 25.42
N ALA A 482 -17.26 4.75 25.06
CA ALA A 482 -16.46 5.87 24.55
C ALA A 482 -16.63 6.17 23.04
N LEU A 483 -17.69 5.69 22.38
CA LEU A 483 -17.88 5.84 20.93
C LEU A 483 -18.92 6.89 20.51
N ASP A 484 -19.68 7.46 21.45
CA ASP A 484 -20.71 8.49 21.16
C ASP A 484 -20.35 9.92 21.63
N MET A 485 -19.20 10.15 22.25
CA MET A 485 -18.83 11.46 22.80
C MET A 485 -18.01 12.37 21.87
N TRP A 486 -17.69 11.95 20.65
CA TRP A 486 -16.83 12.75 19.76
C TRP A 486 -17.59 13.83 18.95
N MET A 487 -18.92 13.84 18.95
CA MET A 487 -19.74 14.80 18.17
C MET A 487 -20.35 15.98 18.95
N VAL A 488 -20.02 16.19 20.24
CA VAL A 488 -20.67 17.26 21.04
C VAL A 488 -19.73 18.39 21.48
N TRP A 489 -18.41 18.31 21.27
CA TRP A 489 -17.50 19.28 21.89
C TRP A 489 -17.05 20.49 21.05
N ASN A 490 -17.68 20.77 19.90
CA ASN A 490 -17.35 21.94 19.06
C ASN A 490 -18.56 22.80 18.69
N GLY A 491 -19.40 23.16 19.67
CA GLY A 491 -20.47 24.14 19.44
C GLY A 491 -21.20 24.55 20.71
N GLY A 492 -20.75 25.63 21.35
CA GLY A 492 -21.47 26.20 22.49
C GLY A 492 -20.79 27.44 23.06
N ALA A 493 -21.07 28.61 22.49
CA ALA A 493 -20.87 29.87 23.18
C ALA A 493 -21.82 29.93 24.39
N PHE A 494 -21.26 29.95 25.60
CA PHE A 494 -22.03 30.34 26.78
C PHE A 494 -22.03 31.86 26.87
N VAL A 495 -23.22 32.44 26.76
CA VAL A 495 -23.53 33.80 27.18
C VAL A 495 -23.31 33.89 28.69
N ALA A 496 -22.52 34.86 29.12
CA ALA A 496 -22.53 35.41 30.47
C ALA A 496 -23.12 36.82 30.41
#